data_AF-A0A2V9Q4C6-F1
#
_entry.id   AF-A0A2V9Q4C6-F1
#
_cell.length_a   1.000
_cell.length_b   1.000
_cell.length_c   1.000
_cell.angle_alpha   90.00
_cell.angle_beta   90.00
_cell.angle_gamma   90.00
#
_symmetry.space_group_name_H-M   'P 1'
#
loop_
_entity.id
_entity.type
_entity.pdbx_description
1 polymer ?
#
loop_
_entity_poly.entity_id
_entity_poly.type
_entity_poly.pdbx_seq_one_letter_code
_entity_poly.pdbx_strand_id
1 'polypeptide(L)'
;MKYFFDTSVLVAAICVDHVHHAPSQAAYLSATKNSSGCAAHSLAEVYATLTRLPGKQRTTCQQALLFVDDIRKRLTIVALDEDEYWLAITESVAEEIIGGTIYDALIARCALKARATIIYTWNLTHFRRLRSEIAKSVATP
;
A
#
# COMPACT_ATOMS: atom_id res chain seq x y z
N MET A 1 -14.98 2.92 1.78
CA MET A 1 -14.15 1.71 2.00
C MET A 1 -13.72 1.70 3.46
N LYS A 2 -13.60 0.55 4.15
CA LYS A 2 -13.20 0.53 5.57
C LYS A 2 -11.69 0.59 5.73
N TYR A 3 -10.96 -0.30 5.06
CA TYR A 3 -9.51 -0.45 5.20
C TYR A 3 -8.79 -0.23 3.87
N PHE A 4 -7.67 0.49 3.88
CA PHE A 4 -6.80 0.65 2.73
C PHE A 4 -5.40 0.17 3.08
N PHE A 5 -4.83 -0.69 2.25
CA PHE A 5 -3.54 -1.33 2.52
C PHE A 5 -2.44 -0.62 1.75
N ASP A 6 -1.45 -0.15 2.49
CA ASP A 6 -0.15 0.27 1.96
C ASP A 6 0.69 -0.96 1.54
N THR A 7 1.61 -0.74 0.61
CA THR A 7 2.57 -1.72 0.11
C THR A 7 3.35 -2.38 1.24
N SER A 8 3.76 -1.62 2.27
CA SER A 8 4.54 -2.17 3.40
C SER A 8 3.79 -3.30 4.12
N VAL A 9 2.47 -3.18 4.26
CA VAL A 9 1.62 -4.17 4.93
C VAL A 9 1.39 -5.37 4.03
N LEU A 10 1.17 -5.15 2.72
CA LEU A 10 1.00 -6.23 1.75
C LEU A 10 2.26 -7.10 1.65
N VAL A 11 3.44 -6.49 1.58
CA VAL A 11 4.73 -7.22 1.59
C VAL A 11 4.90 -8.02 2.88
N ALA A 12 4.64 -7.39 4.04
CA ALA A 12 4.75 -8.07 5.33
C ALA A 12 3.77 -9.25 5.46
N ALA A 13 2.55 -9.13 4.92
CA ALA A 13 1.57 -10.22 4.92
C ALA A 13 2.01 -11.45 4.11
N ILE A 14 2.89 -11.26 3.12
CA ILE A 14 3.41 -12.32 2.25
C ILE A 14 4.72 -12.91 2.79
N CYS A 15 5.62 -12.08 3.30
CA CYS A 15 6.95 -12.49 3.76
C CYS A 15 6.89 -13.08 5.17
N VAL A 16 6.91 -14.41 5.28
CA VAL A 16 6.78 -15.16 6.56
C VAL A 16 7.82 -14.74 7.61
N ASP A 17 9.06 -14.47 7.20
CA ASP A 17 10.15 -14.07 8.10
C ASP A 17 10.11 -12.57 8.47
N HIS A 18 9.14 -11.81 7.97
CA HIS A 18 9.05 -10.38 8.25
C HIS A 18 8.60 -10.15 9.70
N VAL A 19 9.25 -9.23 10.41
CA VAL A 19 8.92 -8.90 11.82
C VAL A 19 7.44 -8.53 12.03
N HIS A 20 6.81 -7.96 11.00
CA HIS A 20 5.40 -7.58 11.00
C HIS A 20 4.47 -8.60 10.32
N HIS A 21 4.92 -9.83 10.06
CA HIS A 21 4.16 -10.81 9.29
C HIS A 21 2.82 -11.14 9.93
N ALA A 22 2.81 -11.58 11.18
CA ALA A 22 1.61 -12.02 11.88
C ALA A 22 0.47 -10.96 11.88
N PRO A 23 0.69 -9.70 12.33
CA PRO A 23 -0.38 -8.69 12.30
C PRO A 23 -0.82 -8.32 10.88
N SER A 24 0.13 -8.23 9.94
CA SER A 24 -0.18 -7.89 8.54
C SER A 24 -1.01 -8.99 7.86
N GLN A 25 -0.65 -10.25 8.09
CA GLN A 25 -1.37 -11.40 7.56
C GLN A 25 -2.78 -11.50 8.17
N ALA A 26 -2.92 -11.29 9.48
CA ALA A 26 -4.24 -11.29 10.12
C ALA A 26 -5.17 -10.23 9.53
N ALA A 27 -4.70 -8.99 9.37
CA ALA A 27 -5.46 -7.93 8.73
C ALA A 27 -5.80 -8.27 7.28
N TYR A 28 -4.83 -8.75 6.50
CA TYR A 28 -5.03 -9.14 5.10
C TYR A 28 -6.05 -10.28 4.95
N LEU A 29 -6.00 -11.31 5.80
CA LEU A 29 -6.95 -12.43 5.74
C LEU A 29 -8.39 -12.01 6.10
N SER A 30 -8.55 -11.01 6.97
CA SER A 30 -9.85 -10.42 7.30
C SER A 30 -10.42 -9.52 6.19
N ALA A 31 -9.58 -9.10 5.25
CA ALA A 31 -9.96 -8.18 4.19
C ALA A 31 -10.87 -8.83 3.15
N THR A 32 -11.85 -8.07 2.68
CA THR A 32 -12.74 -8.44 1.58
C THR A 32 -12.82 -7.31 0.57
N LYS A 33 -13.15 -7.65 -0.68
CA LYS A 33 -13.18 -6.69 -1.79
C LYS A 33 -14.12 -5.51 -1.53
N ASN A 34 -15.23 -5.75 -0.81
CA ASN A 34 -16.21 -4.71 -0.48
C ASN A 34 -15.76 -3.80 0.67
N SER A 35 -14.91 -4.30 1.57
CA SER A 35 -14.49 -3.55 2.77
C SER A 35 -13.10 -2.94 2.62
N SER A 36 -12.28 -3.44 1.71
CA SER A 36 -10.84 -3.20 1.69
C SER A 36 -10.29 -2.95 0.28
N GLY A 37 -9.23 -2.15 0.19
CA GLY A 37 -8.57 -1.84 -1.08
C GLY A 37 -7.09 -1.52 -0.95
N CYS A 38 -6.43 -1.37 -2.09
CA CYS A 38 -5.06 -0.86 -2.19
C CYS A 38 -4.89 -0.08 -3.49
N ALA A 39 -3.76 0.62 -3.63
CA ALA A 39 -3.47 1.35 -4.85
C ALA A 39 -3.05 0.39 -5.97
N ALA A 40 -3.39 0.71 -7.22
CA ALA A 40 -2.87 -0.02 -8.38
C ALA A 40 -1.33 -0.06 -8.39
N HIS A 41 -0.69 1.02 -7.95
CA HIS A 41 0.77 1.12 -7.84
C HIS A 41 1.35 0.14 -6.82
N SER A 42 0.64 -0.15 -5.73
CA SER A 42 1.07 -1.13 -4.72
C SER A 42 1.26 -2.53 -5.31
N LEU A 43 0.54 -2.89 -6.37
CA LEU A 43 0.75 -4.17 -7.07
C LEU A 43 2.15 -4.25 -7.70
N ALA A 44 2.57 -3.16 -8.35
CA ALA A 44 3.90 -3.07 -8.95
C ALA A 44 5.00 -3.05 -7.89
N GLU A 45 4.79 -2.33 -6.78
CA GLU A 45 5.76 -2.29 -5.69
C GLU A 45 5.90 -3.63 -4.97
N VAL A 46 4.80 -4.35 -4.72
CA VAL A 46 4.83 -5.71 -4.17
C VAL A 46 5.63 -6.62 -5.09
N TYR A 47 5.32 -6.64 -6.39
CA TYR A 47 6.07 -7.44 -7.37
C TYR A 47 7.57 -7.12 -7.36
N ALA A 48 7.91 -5.83 -7.45
CA ALA A 48 9.29 -5.37 -7.50
C ALA A 48 10.03 -5.65 -6.18
N THR A 49 9.34 -5.61 -5.04
CA THR A 49 9.93 -5.91 -3.73
C THR A 49 10.25 -7.39 -3.61
N LEU A 50 9.25 -8.26 -3.85
CA LEU A 50 9.39 -9.71 -3.70
C LEU A 50 10.48 -10.31 -4.61
N THR A 51 10.61 -9.77 -5.83
CA THR A 51 11.62 -10.22 -6.81
C THR A 51 13.03 -9.69 -6.53
N ARG A 52 13.18 -8.66 -5.70
CA ARG A 52 14.48 -8.09 -5.30
C ARG A 52 14.96 -8.52 -3.92
N LEU A 53 14.14 -9.24 -3.15
CA LEU A 53 14.56 -9.77 -1.85
C LEU A 53 15.88 -10.58 -1.97
N PRO A 54 16.73 -10.56 -0.93
CA PRO A 54 18.00 -11.25 -0.96
C PRO A 54 17.85 -12.76 -0.68
N GLY A 55 18.78 -13.56 -1.21
CA GLY A 55 18.96 -14.96 -0.84
C GLY A 55 17.71 -15.82 -1.03
N LYS A 56 17.42 -16.66 -0.02
CA LYS A 56 16.31 -17.64 -0.05
C LYS A 56 14.92 -17.00 0.01
N GLN A 57 14.82 -15.72 0.36
CA GLN A 57 13.56 -14.98 0.41
C GLN A 57 13.17 -14.43 -0.97
N ARG A 58 14.09 -14.44 -1.94
CA ARG A 58 13.81 -13.99 -3.30
C ARG A 58 12.73 -14.86 -3.92
N THR A 59 11.65 -14.20 -4.32
CA THR A 59 10.54 -14.84 -4.99
C THR A 59 10.79 -14.84 -6.50
N THR A 60 10.46 -15.94 -7.19
CA THR A 60 10.50 -15.97 -8.66
C THR A 60 9.44 -15.05 -9.25
N CYS A 61 9.62 -14.60 -10.50
CA CYS A 61 8.63 -13.76 -11.18
C CYS A 61 7.23 -14.41 -11.23
N GLN A 62 7.16 -15.74 -11.40
CA GLN A 62 5.91 -16.49 -11.42
C GLN A 62 5.23 -16.52 -10.05
N GLN A 63 5.98 -16.75 -8.98
CA GLN A 63 5.42 -16.72 -7.62
C GLN A 63 4.98 -15.29 -7.23
N ALA A 64 5.75 -14.27 -7.61
CA ALA A 64 5.38 -12.87 -7.37
C ALA A 64 4.07 -12.52 -8.08
N LEU A 65 3.87 -13.02 -9.30
CA LEU A 65 2.60 -12.86 -10.03
C LEU A 65 1.42 -13.52 -9.29
N LEU A 66 1.61 -14.70 -8.68
CA LEU A 66 0.55 -15.35 -7.90
C LEU A 66 0.14 -14.51 -6.68
N PHE A 67 1.11 -13.91 -5.98
CA PHE A 67 0.80 -13.03 -4.85
C PHE A 67 0.07 -11.76 -5.29
N VAL A 68 0.50 -11.12 -6.39
CA VAL A 68 -0.17 -9.94 -6.94
C VAL A 68 -1.59 -10.28 -7.41
N ASP A 69 -1.80 -11.45 -8.00
CA ASP A 69 -3.13 -11.90 -8.42
C ASP A 69 -4.05 -12.18 -7.22
N ASP A 70 -3.53 -12.75 -6.12
CA ASP A 70 -4.27 -12.93 -4.87
C ASP A 70 -4.73 -11.57 -4.30
N ILE A 71 -3.83 -10.57 -4.26
CA ILE A 71 -4.16 -9.20 -3.84
C ILE A 71 -5.28 -8.63 -4.71
N ARG A 72 -5.20 -8.75 -6.03
CA ARG A 72 -6.21 -8.26 -6.99
C ARG A 72 -7.58 -8.94 -6.82
N LYS A 73 -7.58 -10.22 -6.41
CA LYS A 73 -8.80 -10.97 -6.13
C LYS A 73 -9.43 -10.56 -4.80
N ARG A 74 -8.61 -10.31 -3.77
CA ARG A 74 -9.07 -10.01 -2.41
C ARG A 74 -9.43 -8.53 -2.18
N LEU A 75 -8.67 -7.61 -2.76
CA LEU A 75 -8.80 -6.17 -2.53
C LEU A 75 -9.42 -5.46 -3.72
N THR A 76 -10.12 -4.35 -3.44
CA THR A 76 -10.50 -3.40 -4.50
C THR A 76 -9.27 -2.59 -4.91
N ILE A 77 -8.94 -2.63 -6.21
CA ILE A 77 -7.81 -1.90 -6.75
C ILE A 77 -8.26 -0.49 -7.13
N VAL A 78 -7.55 0.50 -6.59
CA VAL A 78 -7.86 1.92 -6.82
C VAL A 78 -6.73 2.56 -7.61
N ALA A 79 -7.07 3.08 -8.78
CA ALA A 79 -6.17 3.81 -9.66
C ALA A 79 -6.53 5.30 -9.69
N LEU A 80 -5.50 6.13 -9.81
CA LEU A 80 -5.65 7.55 -10.11
C LEU A 80 -5.73 7.72 -11.62
N ASP A 81 -6.54 8.68 -12.07
CA ASP A 81 -6.43 9.20 -13.43
C ASP A 81 -5.27 10.21 -13.54
N GLU A 82 -5.09 10.78 -14.74
CA GLU A 82 -4.01 11.73 -15.03
C GLU A 82 -4.06 12.95 -14.10
N ASP A 83 -5.22 13.58 -13.97
CA ASP A 83 -5.40 14.80 -13.19
C ASP A 83 -5.18 14.54 -11.69
N GLU A 84 -5.70 13.44 -11.16
CA GLU A 84 -5.50 13.04 -9.77
C GLU A 84 -4.05 12.69 -9.47
N TYR A 85 -3.34 12.06 -10.40
CA TYR A 85 -1.92 11.75 -10.26
C TYR A 85 -1.07 13.02 -10.28
N TRP A 86 -1.36 13.93 -11.22
CA TRP A 86 -0.72 15.24 -11.29
C TRP A 86 -0.97 16.07 -10.02
N LEU A 87 -2.21 16.07 -9.51
CA LEU A 87 -2.55 16.73 -8.27
C LEU A 87 -1.76 16.15 -7.08
N ALA A 88 -1.60 14.83 -7.00
CA ALA A 88 -0.81 14.21 -5.93
C ALA A 88 0.66 14.65 -5.97
N ILE A 89 1.26 14.74 -7.17
CA ILE A 89 2.64 15.22 -7.33
C ILE A 89 2.76 16.70 -6.94
N THR A 90 1.87 17.55 -7.42
CA THR A 90 1.94 18.99 -7.17
C THR A 90 1.76 19.31 -5.68
N GLU A 91 0.85 18.61 -4.99
CA GLU A 91 0.64 18.81 -3.56
C GLU A 91 1.81 18.30 -2.70
N SER A 92 2.54 17.28 -3.19
CA SER A 92 3.72 16.73 -2.52
C SER A 92 4.87 17.75 -2.38
N VAL A 93 4.86 18.81 -3.19
CA VAL A 93 5.83 19.93 -3.11
C VAL A 93 5.70 20.66 -1.77
N ALA A 94 4.48 20.94 -1.32
CA ALA A 94 4.23 21.67 -0.07
C ALA A 94 4.62 20.86 1.18
N GLU A 95 4.67 19.53 1.05
CA GLU A 95 5.01 18.59 2.10
C GLU A 95 6.50 18.19 2.09
N GLU A 96 7.29 18.78 1.18
CA GLU A 96 8.72 18.50 0.94
C GLU A 96 9.01 17.00 0.76
N ILE A 97 8.11 16.31 0.03
CA ILE A 97 8.25 14.90 -0.29
C ILE A 97 9.37 14.73 -1.32
N ILE A 98 10.32 13.83 -1.04
CA ILE A 98 11.47 13.58 -1.90
C ILE A 98 11.64 12.10 -2.21
N GLY A 99 12.16 11.80 -3.40
CA GLY A 99 12.51 10.43 -3.81
C GLY A 99 11.32 9.47 -3.76
N GLY A 100 11.56 8.25 -3.28
CA GLY A 100 10.56 7.18 -3.23
C GLY A 100 9.36 7.44 -2.32
N THR A 101 9.42 8.42 -1.42
CA THR A 101 8.28 8.80 -0.56
C THR A 101 7.09 9.32 -1.37
N ILE A 102 7.29 9.71 -2.64
CA ILE A 102 6.18 10.05 -3.55
C ILE A 102 5.19 8.90 -3.73
N TYR A 103 5.64 7.65 -3.65
CA TYR A 103 4.76 6.49 -3.77
C TYR A 103 3.80 6.38 -2.59
N ASP A 104 4.25 6.71 -1.37
CA ASP A 104 3.37 6.81 -0.19
C ASP A 104 2.27 7.88 -0.40
N ALA A 105 2.62 9.04 -0.99
CA ALA A 105 1.67 10.10 -1.29
C ALA A 105 0.62 9.68 -2.35
N LEU A 106 1.04 8.94 -3.38
CA LEU A 106 0.14 8.38 -4.39
C LEU A 106 -0.80 7.32 -3.81
N ILE A 107 -0.29 6.44 -2.95
CA ILE A 107 -1.10 5.44 -2.23
C ILE A 107 -2.12 6.14 -1.33
N ALA A 108 -1.70 7.18 -0.61
CA ALA A 108 -2.61 7.95 0.24
C ALA A 108 -3.69 8.68 -0.58
N ARG A 109 -3.36 9.20 -1.78
CA ARG A 109 -4.37 9.78 -2.69
C ARG A 109 -5.40 8.73 -3.12
N CYS A 110 -4.97 7.51 -3.44
CA CYS A 110 -5.91 6.42 -3.73
C CYS A 110 -6.81 6.10 -2.53
N ALA A 111 -6.26 6.11 -1.31
CA ALA A 111 -7.05 5.89 -0.10
C ALA A 111 -8.13 6.96 0.11
N LEU A 112 -7.78 8.23 -0.13
CA LEU A 112 -8.73 9.36 -0.10
C LEU A 112 -9.81 9.21 -1.17
N LYS A 113 -9.43 8.91 -2.42
CA LYS A 113 -10.37 8.64 -3.53
C LYS A 113 -11.37 7.54 -3.17
N ALA A 114 -10.90 6.49 -2.52
CA ALA A 114 -11.71 5.35 -2.07
C ALA A 114 -12.56 5.64 -0.81
N ARG A 115 -12.40 6.82 -0.20
CA ARG A 115 -12.98 7.19 1.09
C ARG A 115 -12.71 6.12 2.13
N ALA A 116 -11.44 5.73 2.26
CA ALA A 116 -11.00 4.77 3.25
C ALA A 116 -11.11 5.37 4.66
N THR A 117 -11.63 4.59 5.61
CA THR A 117 -11.67 5.02 7.01
C THR A 117 -10.30 4.89 7.68
N ILE A 118 -9.64 3.75 7.45
CA ILE A 118 -8.33 3.41 8.01
C ILE A 118 -7.36 3.08 6.88
N ILE A 119 -6.14 3.60 6.96
CA ILE A 119 -5.01 3.29 6.09
C ILE A 119 -4.01 2.49 6.92
N TYR A 120 -3.85 1.22 6.59
CA TYR A 120 -2.85 0.34 7.20
C TYR A 120 -1.48 0.57 6.56
N THR A 121 -0.50 1.00 7.36
CA THR A 121 0.88 1.21 6.94
C THR A 121 1.85 0.92 8.09
N TRP A 122 3.04 0.43 7.76
CA TRP A 122 4.18 0.38 8.68
C TRP A 122 5.05 1.65 8.60
N ASN A 123 4.80 2.52 7.61
CA ASN A 123 5.49 3.80 7.36
C ASN A 123 4.71 4.99 7.96
N LEU A 124 4.29 4.88 9.23
CA LEU A 124 3.45 5.90 9.88
C LEU A 124 4.02 7.32 9.75
N THR A 125 5.35 7.48 9.86
CA THR A 125 6.01 8.78 9.75
C THR A 125 5.82 9.40 8.37
N HIS A 126 5.90 8.61 7.29
CA HIS A 126 5.71 9.12 5.93
C HIS A 126 4.27 9.59 5.73
N PHE A 127 3.30 8.75 6.09
CA PHE A 127 1.89 9.08 5.93
C PHE A 127 1.41 10.24 6.83
N ARG A 128 1.99 10.40 8.03
CA ARG A 128 1.66 11.51 8.94
C ARG A 128 2.20 12.86 8.48
N ARG A 129 3.19 12.88 7.59
CA ARG A 129 3.70 14.12 6.97
C ARG A 129 2.78 14.62 5.85
N LEU A 130 1.91 13.74 5.34
CA LEU A 130 0.90 14.10 4.36
C LEU A 130 -0.23 14.91 5.02
N ARG A 131 -1.15 15.43 4.21
CA ARG A 131 -2.36 16.17 4.65
C ARG A 131 -3.02 15.60 5.90
N SER A 132 -3.58 16.51 6.72
CA SER A 132 -4.16 16.19 8.03
C SER A 132 -5.26 15.12 8.01
N GLU A 133 -6.00 14.98 6.90
CA GLU A 133 -7.02 13.95 6.72
C GLU A 133 -6.40 12.55 6.65
N ILE A 134 -5.29 12.40 5.92
CA ILE A 134 -4.54 11.14 5.82
C ILE A 134 -3.92 10.79 7.18
N ALA A 135 -3.28 11.78 7.81
CA ALA A 135 -2.60 11.58 9.09
C ALA A 135 -3.53 11.09 10.22
N LYS A 136 -4.83 11.42 10.16
CA LYS A 136 -5.85 10.97 11.13
C LYS A 136 -6.36 9.56 10.86
N SER A 137 -6.20 9.07 9.63
CA SER A 137 -6.70 7.76 9.20
C SER A 137 -5.64 6.66 9.23
N VAL A 138 -4.39 6.95 9.55
CA VAL A 138 -3.32 5.94 9.50
C VAL A 138 -3.20 5.12 10.79
N ALA A 139 -3.03 3.81 10.63
CA ALA A 139 -2.82 2.87 11.73
C ALA A 139 -1.89 1.73 11.29
N THR A 140 -1.28 1.05 12.25
CA THR A 140 -0.68 -0.26 12.02
C THR A 140 -1.77 -1.34 12.10
N PRO A 141 -1.65 -2.44 11.34
CA PRO A 141 -2.50 -3.63 11.46
C PRO A 141 -2.67 -4.15 12.88
#